data_AF-A0A3P1BGR7-F1
#
_entry.id   AF-A0A3P1BGR7-F1
#
_cell.length_a   1.000
_cell.length_b   1.000
_cell.length_c   1.000
_cell.angle_alpha   90.00
_cell.angle_beta   90.00
_cell.angle_gamma   90.00
#
_symmetry.space_group_name_H-M   'P 1'
#
loop_
_entity.id
_entity.type
_entity.pdbx_description
1 polymer ?
#
loop_
_entity_poly.entity_id
_entity_poly.type
_entity_poly.pdbx_seq_one_letter_code
_entity_poly.pdbx_strand_id
1 'polypeptide(L)'
;MAQVYSRKLFTHLTIVIAFLSINSCSNREEKGKTIYYMIETEKPPAVIDPNEPPPPPTPFYGRINIILMGQSSVFVHRVDENAASVHDNPTIPMHLDLTQADIQNIDLDSLPDFLKSEYRNLDSTNYRNYFTCIKSPSDTITNRALEVIQKFFQERKFKAYIIRHWTPQEQQLFTSKR
;
A
#
# COMPACT_ATOMS: atom_id res chain seq x y z
N MET A 1 63.15 32.27 19.34
CA MET A 1 61.74 32.23 19.80
C MET A 1 60.71 31.85 18.73
N ALA A 2 60.98 32.02 17.43
CA ALA A 2 60.01 31.68 16.36
C ALA A 2 59.71 30.17 16.20
N GLN A 3 60.65 29.29 16.54
CA GLN A 3 60.54 27.84 16.28
C GLN A 3 59.56 27.12 17.22
N VAL A 4 59.26 27.69 18.40
CA VAL A 4 58.35 27.09 19.39
C VAL A 4 56.88 27.35 19.02
N TYR A 5 56.59 28.46 18.34
CA TYR A 5 55.23 28.81 17.90
C TYR A 5 54.72 27.90 16.78
N SER A 6 55.60 27.52 15.84
CA SER A 6 55.26 26.66 14.71
C SER A 6 54.79 25.26 15.14
N ARG A 7 55.41 24.69 16.19
CA ARG A 7 55.04 23.36 16.70
C ARG A 7 53.66 23.33 17.37
N LYS A 8 53.27 24.39 18.07
CA LYS A 8 51.94 24.48 18.71
C LYS A 8 50.82 24.65 17.69
N LEU A 9 51.08 25.38 16.59
CA LEU A 9 50.09 25.56 15.53
C LEU A 9 49.80 24.25 14.80
N PHE A 10 50.84 23.43 14.58
CA PHE A 10 50.71 22.16 13.86
C PHE A 10 49.92 21.12 14.67
N THR A 11 50.13 21.04 15.98
CA THR A 11 49.38 20.11 16.85
C THR A 11 47.89 20.47 16.95
N HIS A 12 47.55 21.76 17.04
CA HIS A 12 46.15 22.18 17.04
C HIS A 12 45.44 21.89 15.70
N LEU A 13 46.14 22.10 14.57
CA LEU A 13 45.59 21.79 13.25
C LEU A 13 45.29 20.29 13.08
N THR A 14 46.20 19.41 13.54
CA THR A 14 45.96 17.96 13.50
C THR A 14 44.79 17.50 14.37
N ILE A 15 44.56 18.14 15.52
CA ILE A 15 43.42 17.80 16.41
C ILE A 15 42.09 18.22 15.77
N VAL A 16 42.04 19.38 15.12
CA VAL A 16 40.83 19.86 14.43
C VAL A 16 40.47 18.97 13.23
N ILE A 17 41.47 18.54 12.45
CA ILE A 17 41.26 17.63 11.32
C ILE A 17 40.77 16.26 11.81
N ALA A 18 41.36 15.73 12.89
CA ALA A 18 40.91 14.47 13.49
C ALA A 18 39.46 14.54 13.97
N PHE A 19 39.03 15.65 14.60
CA PHE A 19 37.65 15.87 15.05
C PHE A 19 36.63 15.98 13.91
N LEU A 20 37.02 16.52 12.76
CA LEU A 20 36.15 16.58 11.58
C LEU A 20 35.89 15.20 10.98
N SER A 21 36.87 14.29 11.03
CA SER A 21 36.73 12.92 10.51
C SER A 21 35.83 12.00 11.36
N ILE A 22 35.60 12.29 12.66
CA ILE A 22 34.74 11.46 13.53
C ILE A 22 33.25 11.80 13.36
N ASN A 23 32.92 12.96 12.78
CA ASN A 23 31.54 13.35 12.47
C ASN A 23 31.08 12.85 11.09
N SER A 24 31.97 12.20 10.32
CA SER A 24 31.57 11.44 9.14
C SER A 24 31.07 10.04 9.56
N CYS A 25 30.18 10.02 10.56
CA CYS A 25 29.32 8.88 10.84
C CYS A 25 28.48 8.66 9.58
N SER A 26 28.95 7.72 8.77
CA SER A 26 28.20 7.10 7.70
C SER A 26 26.84 6.69 8.26
N ASN A 27 25.80 7.43 7.86
CA ASN A 27 24.43 6.98 7.98
C ASN A 27 24.35 5.68 7.17
N ARG A 28 24.55 4.56 7.87
CA ARG A 28 24.30 3.24 7.34
C ARG A 28 22.79 3.23 7.12
N GLU A 29 22.37 3.53 5.89
CA GLU A 29 20.99 3.32 5.47
C GLU A 29 20.63 1.90 5.89
N GLU A 30 19.77 1.78 6.90
CA GLU A 30 19.04 0.55 7.13
C GLU A 30 18.42 0.23 5.78
N LYS A 31 18.90 -0.84 5.14
CA LYS A 31 18.29 -1.37 3.93
C LYS A 31 16.83 -1.64 4.28
N GLY A 32 15.98 -0.67 3.94
CA GLY A 32 14.56 -0.69 4.25
C GLY A 32 14.03 -2.03 3.79
N LYS A 33 13.57 -2.83 4.75
CA LYS A 33 13.06 -4.18 4.54
C LYS A 33 12.03 -4.09 3.42
N THR A 34 12.40 -4.51 2.21
CA THR A 34 11.50 -4.36 1.07
C THR A 34 10.46 -5.45 1.20
N ILE A 35 9.26 -5.04 1.63
CA ILE A 35 8.12 -5.94 1.76
C ILE A 35 7.56 -6.14 0.35
N TYR A 36 7.53 -7.39 -0.09
CA TYR A 36 6.90 -7.79 -1.34
C TYR A 36 5.66 -8.60 -0.99
N TYR A 37 4.50 -8.20 -1.49
CA TYR A 37 3.29 -9.02 -1.45
C TYR A 37 2.99 -9.53 -2.84
N MET A 38 3.01 -10.86 -3.00
CA MET A 38 2.62 -11.50 -4.26
C MET A 38 1.11 -11.70 -4.26
N ILE A 39 0.44 -11.15 -5.27
CA ILE A 39 -0.97 -11.41 -5.51
C ILE A 39 -1.07 -12.87 -5.94
N GLU A 40 -1.78 -13.69 -5.16
CA GLU A 40 -2.05 -15.06 -5.55
C GLU A 40 -2.91 -15.03 -6.82
N THR A 41 -2.31 -15.43 -7.95
CA THR A 41 -3.07 -15.83 -9.14
C THR A 41 -3.82 -17.13 -8.81
N GLU A 42 -5.03 -17.28 -9.35
CA GLU A 42 -5.98 -18.37 -9.04
C GLU A 42 -5.26 -19.67 -8.68
N LYS A 43 -5.39 -20.07 -7.40
CA LYS A 43 -4.86 -21.36 -6.96
C LYS A 43 -5.45 -22.44 -7.88
N PRO A 44 -4.65 -23.41 -8.37
CA PRO A 44 -5.21 -24.59 -8.99
C PRO A 44 -6.27 -25.14 -8.04
N PRO A 45 -7.44 -25.60 -8.56
CA PRO A 45 -8.56 -25.97 -7.71
C PRO A 45 -8.02 -26.88 -6.61
N ALA A 46 -8.09 -26.40 -5.37
CA ALA A 46 -7.78 -27.23 -4.20
C ALA A 46 -8.54 -28.54 -4.41
N VAL A 47 -7.98 -29.68 -4.02
CA VAL A 47 -8.70 -30.95 -4.10
C VAL A 47 -10.00 -30.75 -3.33
N ILE A 48 -11.08 -30.47 -4.06
CA ILE A 48 -12.36 -30.07 -3.48
C ILE A 48 -12.90 -31.36 -2.91
N ASP A 49 -13.02 -31.46 -1.59
CA ASP A 49 -13.84 -32.52 -1.01
C ASP A 49 -15.22 -32.36 -1.66
N PRO A 50 -15.72 -33.35 -2.43
CA PRO A 50 -16.99 -33.22 -3.12
C PRO A 50 -18.17 -32.98 -2.17
N ASN A 51 -17.98 -33.12 -0.85
CA ASN A 51 -18.96 -32.81 0.18
C ASN A 51 -18.86 -31.37 0.73
N GLU A 52 -17.77 -30.65 0.47
CA GLU A 52 -17.65 -29.24 0.87
C GLU A 52 -18.23 -28.33 -0.22
N PRO A 53 -19.07 -27.35 0.14
CA PRO A 53 -19.57 -26.39 -0.83
C PRO A 53 -18.40 -25.57 -1.40
N PRO A 54 -18.46 -25.18 -2.68
CA PRO A 54 -17.41 -24.37 -3.29
C PRO A 54 -17.22 -23.06 -2.49
N PRO A 55 -15.98 -22.55 -2.38
CA PRO A 55 -15.74 -21.30 -1.67
C PRO A 55 -16.57 -20.18 -2.31
N PRO A 56 -17.10 -19.25 -1.49
CA PRO A 56 -17.90 -18.15 -2.01
C PRO A 56 -17.05 -17.32 -2.98
N PRO A 57 -17.65 -16.78 -4.05
CA PRO A 57 -16.90 -15.98 -4.99
C PRO A 57 -16.38 -14.70 -4.35
N THR A 58 -15.21 -14.24 -4.82
CA THR A 58 -14.57 -13.04 -4.29
C THR A 58 -15.00 -11.80 -5.09
N PRO A 59 -15.47 -10.71 -4.46
CA PRO A 59 -15.94 -9.52 -5.18
C PRO A 59 -14.80 -8.80 -5.92
N PHE A 60 -15.13 -8.14 -7.04
CA PHE A 60 -14.20 -7.30 -7.81
C PHE A 60 -13.97 -5.92 -7.19
N TYR A 61 -14.96 -5.44 -6.44
CA TYR A 61 -14.94 -4.12 -5.85
C TYR A 61 -15.30 -4.21 -4.38
N GLY A 62 -14.61 -3.42 -3.58
CA GLY A 62 -15.08 -3.06 -2.25
C GLY A 62 -15.83 -1.75 -2.28
N ARG A 63 -16.37 -1.35 -1.13
CA ARG A 63 -16.89 0.01 -0.96
C ARG A 63 -15.77 1.04 -1.13
N ILE A 64 -14.56 0.66 -0.71
CA ILE A 64 -13.34 1.42 -0.91
C ILE A 64 -12.39 0.57 -1.75
N ASN A 65 -11.93 1.12 -2.87
CA ASN A 65 -10.98 0.46 -3.75
C ASN A 65 -9.69 1.27 -3.75
N ILE A 66 -8.61 0.67 -3.25
CA ILE A 66 -7.30 1.32 -3.13
C ILE A 66 -6.37 0.73 -4.18
N ILE A 67 -5.93 1.54 -5.14
CA ILE A 67 -5.00 1.12 -6.19
C ILE A 67 -3.59 1.60 -5.81
N LEU A 68 -2.69 0.63 -5.65
CA LEU A 68 -1.30 0.86 -5.29
C LEU A 68 -0.43 0.74 -6.54
N MET A 69 0.19 1.86 -6.94
CA MET A 69 1.09 1.91 -8.09
C MET A 69 2.50 2.36 -7.68
N GLY A 70 3.52 1.74 -8.30
CA GLY A 70 4.92 2.06 -8.02
C GLY A 70 5.26 1.90 -6.53
N GLN A 71 6.11 2.80 -6.01
CA GLN A 71 6.62 2.73 -4.64
C GLN A 71 5.79 3.48 -3.61
N SER A 72 4.97 4.45 -4.02
CA SER A 72 4.26 5.35 -3.09
C SER A 72 2.95 5.93 -3.60
N SER A 73 2.54 5.67 -4.84
CA SER A 73 1.31 6.26 -5.37
C SER A 73 0.10 5.48 -4.87
N VAL A 74 -0.86 6.18 -4.28
CA VAL A 74 -2.08 5.59 -3.72
C VAL A 74 -3.27 6.30 -4.35
N PHE A 75 -4.08 5.55 -5.06
CA PHE A 75 -5.30 6.05 -5.67
C PHE A 75 -6.50 5.38 -5.02
N VAL A 76 -7.58 6.10 -4.86
CA VAL A 76 -8.79 5.59 -4.23
C VAL A 76 -9.99 5.96 -5.06
N HIS A 77 -10.91 5.00 -5.23
CA HIS A 77 -12.27 5.28 -5.65
C HIS A 77 -13.26 4.54 -4.77
N ARG A 78 -14.49 5.05 -4.76
CA ARG A 78 -15.57 4.51 -3.94
C ARG A 78 -16.68 3.98 -4.83
N VAL A 79 -17.30 2.91 -4.37
CA VAL A 79 -18.41 2.25 -5.07
C VAL A 79 -19.56 2.14 -4.08
N ASP A 80 -20.77 2.43 -4.56
CA ASP A 80 -21.98 2.29 -3.74
C ASP A 80 -22.19 0.83 -3.31
N GLU A 81 -22.86 0.64 -2.17
CA GLU A 81 -23.03 -0.68 -1.54
C GLU A 81 -23.66 -1.72 -2.50
N ASN A 82 -24.53 -1.27 -3.41
CA ASN A 82 -25.18 -2.12 -4.40
C ASN A 82 -24.23 -2.67 -5.47
N ALA A 83 -23.15 -1.96 -5.78
CA ALA A 83 -22.16 -2.36 -6.80
C ALA A 83 -20.94 -3.09 -6.20
N ALA A 84 -20.78 -3.07 -4.87
CA ALA A 84 -19.80 -3.88 -4.15
C ALA A 84 -20.27 -5.33 -3.89
N SER A 85 -21.55 -5.63 -4.17
CA SER A 85 -22.14 -6.95 -3.98
C SER A 85 -21.70 -7.92 -5.06
N VAL A 86 -21.51 -9.20 -4.71
CA VAL A 86 -21.17 -10.27 -5.65
C VAL A 86 -22.33 -10.44 -6.63
N HIS A 87 -22.17 -9.91 -7.85
CA HIS A 87 -23.11 -10.15 -8.94
C HIS A 87 -23.08 -11.61 -9.40
N ASP A 88 -24.14 -12.03 -10.10
CA ASP A 88 -24.39 -13.40 -10.58
C ASP A 88 -23.21 -14.03 -11.36
N ASN A 89 -22.26 -13.22 -11.85
CA ASN A 89 -21.05 -13.70 -12.49
C ASN A 89 -19.78 -13.21 -11.76
N PRO A 90 -19.11 -14.09 -11.00
CA PRO A 90 -17.88 -13.75 -10.29
C PRO A 90 -16.62 -13.72 -11.17
N THR A 91 -16.78 -13.97 -12.47
CA THR A 91 -15.67 -14.05 -13.43
C THR A 91 -15.46 -12.73 -14.17
N ILE A 92 -16.49 -11.87 -14.22
CA ILE A 92 -16.47 -10.63 -15.00
C ILE A 92 -16.74 -9.44 -14.07
N PRO A 93 -15.84 -8.45 -13.99
CA PRO A 93 -16.09 -7.26 -13.19
C PRO A 93 -17.27 -6.46 -13.77
N MET A 94 -18.12 -5.93 -12.89
CA MET A 94 -19.13 -4.94 -13.26
C MET A 94 -18.47 -3.71 -13.90
N HIS A 95 -19.11 -3.15 -14.91
CA HIS A 95 -18.74 -1.87 -15.47
C HIS A 95 -19.28 -0.74 -14.58
N LEU A 96 -18.39 0.08 -14.04
CA LEU A 96 -18.71 1.12 -13.05
C LEU A 96 -18.79 2.54 -13.65
N ASP A 97 -18.67 2.69 -14.98
CA ASP A 97 -18.55 3.99 -15.66
C ASP A 97 -17.56 4.99 -15.03
N LEU A 98 -16.47 4.49 -14.43
CA LEU A 98 -15.48 5.34 -13.73
C LEU A 98 -14.81 6.34 -14.67
N THR A 99 -14.59 7.54 -14.15
CA THR A 99 -13.84 8.63 -14.79
C THR A 99 -12.64 9.04 -13.94
N GLN A 100 -11.78 9.92 -14.48
CA GLN A 100 -10.66 10.48 -13.72
C GLN A 100 -11.10 11.30 -12.50
N ALA A 101 -12.30 11.89 -12.53
CA ALA A 101 -12.82 12.70 -11.43
C ALA A 101 -13.20 11.84 -10.22
N ASP A 102 -13.46 10.54 -10.44
CA ASP A 102 -13.82 9.58 -9.39
C ASP A 102 -12.59 9.01 -8.68
N ILE A 103 -11.38 9.30 -9.19
CA ILE A 103 -10.11 8.84 -8.63
C ILE A 103 -9.51 9.92 -7.74
N GLN A 104 -9.43 9.63 -6.46
CA GLN A 104 -8.74 10.45 -5.47
C GLN A 104 -7.27 9.99 -5.32
N ASN A 105 -6.31 10.90 -5.46
CA ASN A 105 -4.92 10.63 -5.09
C ASN A 105 -4.72 10.92 -3.60
N ILE A 106 -4.10 9.98 -2.88
CA ILE A 106 -3.82 10.09 -1.45
C ILE A 106 -2.30 10.06 -1.26
N ASP A 107 -1.76 11.09 -0.64
CA ASP A 107 -0.36 11.10 -0.24
C ASP A 107 -0.11 10.04 0.84
N LEU A 108 1.04 9.35 0.75
CA LEU A 108 1.40 8.27 1.67
C LEU A 108 1.35 8.72 3.15
N ASP A 109 1.78 9.95 3.43
CA ASP A 109 1.79 10.51 4.80
C ASP A 109 0.38 10.82 5.32
N SER A 110 -0.58 11.07 4.43
CA SER A 110 -1.99 11.34 4.74
C SER A 110 -2.85 10.08 4.79
N LEU A 111 -2.34 8.96 4.28
CA LEU A 111 -3.06 7.68 4.21
C LEU A 111 -3.59 7.18 5.58
N PRO A 112 -2.84 7.28 6.69
CA PRO A 112 -3.37 6.86 7.99
C PRO A 112 -4.62 7.64 8.40
N ASP A 113 -4.65 8.95 8.17
CA ASP A 113 -5.78 9.80 8.56
C ASP A 113 -6.96 9.62 7.61
N PHE A 114 -6.70 9.40 6.32
CA PHE A 114 -7.71 8.95 5.36
C PHE A 114 -8.39 7.65 5.83
N LEU A 115 -7.61 6.61 6.20
CA LEU A 115 -8.18 5.35 6.68
C LEU A 115 -8.98 5.56 7.97
N LYS A 116 -8.51 6.40 8.90
CA LYS A 116 -9.30 6.71 10.11
C LYS A 116 -10.61 7.40 9.78
N SER A 117 -10.64 8.32 8.80
CA SER A 117 -11.87 9.03 8.44
C SER A 117 -12.90 8.12 7.78
N GLU A 118 -12.46 7.29 6.84
CA GLU A 118 -13.35 6.35 6.13
C GLU A 118 -13.96 5.30 7.08
N TYR A 119 -13.19 4.86 8.07
CA TYR A 119 -13.61 3.80 8.99
C TYR A 119 -14.11 4.30 10.36
N ARG A 120 -14.32 5.62 10.52
CA ARG A 120 -14.62 6.24 11.82
C ARG A 120 -15.85 5.64 12.51
N ASN A 121 -16.88 5.29 11.74
CA ASN A 121 -18.17 4.83 12.25
C ASN A 121 -18.33 3.31 12.22
N LEU A 122 -17.24 2.58 11.93
CA LEU A 122 -17.28 1.13 11.89
C LEU A 122 -16.87 0.57 13.23
N ASP A 123 -17.86 0.07 13.96
CA ASP A 123 -17.60 -0.82 15.07
C ASP A 123 -17.22 -2.22 14.57
N SER A 124 -16.70 -3.04 15.49
CA SER A 124 -16.33 -4.42 15.21
C SER A 124 -17.53 -5.33 14.90
N THR A 125 -18.75 -4.82 14.78
CA THR A 125 -19.96 -5.60 14.48
C THR A 125 -20.51 -5.32 13.08
N ASN A 126 -20.22 -4.15 12.49
CA ASN A 126 -20.75 -3.72 11.19
C ASN A 126 -19.74 -3.84 10.01
N TYR A 127 -18.51 -4.31 10.26
CA TYR A 127 -17.47 -4.39 9.23
C TYR A 127 -17.75 -5.40 8.10
N ARG A 128 -18.69 -6.33 8.28
CA ARG A 128 -19.01 -7.35 7.26
C ARG A 128 -19.50 -6.73 5.95
N ASN A 129 -20.11 -5.55 6.02
CA ASN A 129 -20.60 -4.81 4.86
C ASN A 129 -19.58 -3.76 4.36
N TYR A 130 -18.45 -3.61 5.04
CA TYR A 130 -17.48 -2.56 4.78
C TYR A 130 -16.14 -3.16 4.39
N PHE A 131 -16.09 -3.54 3.12
CA PHE A 131 -14.97 -4.26 2.54
C PHE A 131 -14.08 -3.35 1.68
N THR A 132 -12.76 -3.49 1.80
CA THR A 132 -11.77 -2.83 0.94
C THR A 132 -11.19 -3.78 -0.08
N CYS A 133 -11.12 -3.32 -1.32
CA CYS A 133 -10.33 -4.01 -2.34
C CYS A 133 -9.02 -3.25 -2.55
N ILE A 134 -7.90 -3.86 -2.19
CA ILE A 134 -6.56 -3.36 -2.52
C ILE A 134 -6.19 -3.93 -3.90
N LYS A 135 -5.72 -3.06 -4.78
CA LYS A 135 -5.51 -3.36 -6.19
C LYS A 135 -4.12 -2.98 -6.63
N SER A 136 -3.57 -3.72 -7.59
CA SER A 136 -2.28 -3.38 -8.20
C SER A 136 -2.25 -3.72 -9.70
N PRO A 137 -1.48 -2.96 -10.50
CA PRO A 137 -1.13 -3.33 -11.86
C PRO A 137 -0.18 -4.54 -11.97
N SER A 138 0.52 -4.87 -10.88
CA SER A 138 1.61 -5.84 -10.84
C SER A 138 1.25 -7.03 -9.97
N ASP A 139 1.74 -8.22 -10.32
CA ASP A 139 1.59 -9.45 -9.52
C ASP A 139 2.32 -9.32 -8.18
N THR A 140 3.25 -8.37 -8.07
CA THR A 140 3.96 -8.06 -6.84
C THR A 140 3.75 -6.60 -6.44
N ILE A 141 3.27 -6.40 -5.22
CA ILE A 141 3.09 -5.09 -4.61
C ILE A 141 4.34 -4.77 -3.78
N THR A 142 5.04 -3.70 -4.19
CA THR A 142 6.20 -3.12 -3.48
C THR A 142 5.89 -1.76 -2.87
N ASN A 143 4.63 -1.35 -2.92
CA ASN A 143 4.20 -0.03 -2.49
C ASN A 143 4.17 0.04 -0.96
N ARG A 144 4.84 1.05 -0.38
CA ARG A 144 4.95 1.23 1.07
C ARG A 144 3.59 1.45 1.76
N ALA A 145 2.59 1.93 1.02
CA ALA A 145 1.24 2.08 1.53
C ALA A 145 0.61 0.76 1.98
N LEU A 146 1.03 -0.38 1.41
CA LEU A 146 0.47 -1.67 1.78
C LEU A 146 0.70 -1.98 3.26
N GLU A 147 1.88 -1.70 3.79
CA GLU A 147 2.19 -1.91 5.21
C GLU A 147 1.34 -1.01 6.12
N VAL A 148 1.15 0.25 5.73
CA VAL A 148 0.29 1.21 6.45
C VAL A 148 -1.15 0.69 6.51
N ILE A 149 -1.67 0.21 5.38
CA ILE A 149 -3.03 -0.33 5.27
C ILE A 149 -3.16 -1.61 6.12
N GLN A 150 -2.24 -2.55 5.99
CA GLN A 150 -2.25 -3.81 6.74
C GLN A 150 -2.19 -3.57 8.24
N LYS A 151 -1.30 -2.68 8.69
CA LYS A 151 -1.19 -2.30 10.10
C LYS A 151 -2.49 -1.70 10.62
N PHE A 152 -3.11 -0.79 9.87
CA PHE A 152 -4.41 -0.20 10.23
C PHE A 152 -5.50 -1.27 10.43
N PHE A 153 -5.65 -2.20 9.47
CA PHE A 153 -6.64 -3.27 9.58
C PHE A 153 -6.33 -4.25 10.74
N GLN A 154 -5.06 -4.56 10.98
CA GLN A 154 -4.62 -5.39 12.10
C GLN A 154 -4.93 -4.76 13.46
N GLU A 155 -4.60 -3.48 13.64
CA GLU A 155 -4.87 -2.73 14.89
C GLU A 155 -6.37 -2.66 15.20
N ARG A 156 -7.19 -2.53 14.16
CA ARG A 156 -8.66 -2.53 14.28
C ARG A 156 -9.28 -3.93 14.36
N LYS A 157 -8.48 -4.99 14.21
CA LYS A 157 -8.93 -6.39 14.13
C LYS A 157 -9.97 -6.62 13.01
N PHE A 158 -9.86 -5.85 11.94
CA PHE A 158 -10.73 -5.96 10.77
C PHE A 158 -10.20 -7.04 9.83
N LYS A 159 -11.06 -7.97 9.43
CA LYS A 159 -10.78 -8.96 8.37
C LYS A 159 -11.47 -8.56 7.06
N ALA A 160 -11.31 -7.30 6.66
CA ALA A 160 -12.20 -6.65 5.70
C ALA A 160 -11.48 -6.15 4.45
N TYR A 161 -10.44 -6.84 3.99
CA TYR A 161 -9.84 -6.53 2.69
C TYR A 161 -9.43 -7.76 1.90
N ILE A 162 -9.43 -7.63 0.57
CA ILE A 162 -8.71 -8.52 -0.35
C ILE A 162 -7.65 -7.74 -1.10
N ILE A 163 -6.72 -8.48 -1.67
CA ILE A 163 -5.73 -7.97 -2.59
C ILE A 163 -5.93 -8.68 -3.93
N ARG A 164 -6.02 -7.92 -5.02
CA ARG A 164 -6.20 -8.47 -6.37
C ARG A 164 -5.60 -7.58 -7.46
N HIS A 165 -5.60 -8.07 -8.69
CA HIS A 165 -5.33 -7.22 -9.85
C HIS A 165 -6.45 -6.20 -10.08
N TRP A 166 -6.05 -5.04 -10.59
CA TRP A 166 -7.01 -4.05 -11.09
C TRP A 166 -7.83 -4.59 -12.27
N THR A 167 -9.00 -4.01 -12.50
CA THR A 167 -9.87 -4.40 -13.61
C THR A 167 -9.44 -3.71 -14.91
N PRO A 168 -9.86 -4.20 -16.10
CA PRO A 168 -9.56 -3.53 -17.36
C PRO A 168 -10.05 -2.07 -17.40
N GLN A 169 -11.18 -1.78 -16.75
CA GLN A 169 -11.69 -0.41 -16.64
C GLN A 169 -10.76 0.48 -15.81
N GLU A 170 -10.28 -0.01 -14.66
CA GLU A 170 -9.31 0.72 -13.85
C GLU A 170 -8.00 0.94 -14.61
N GLN A 171 -7.53 -0.06 -15.37
CA GLN A 171 -6.36 0.08 -16.22
C GLN A 171 -6.52 1.21 -17.25
N GLN A 172 -7.68 1.29 -17.92
CA GLN A 172 -7.97 2.35 -18.89
C GLN A 172 -7.83 3.76 -18.30
N LEU A 173 -8.17 3.95 -17.03
CA LEU A 173 -8.02 5.24 -16.34
C LEU A 173 -6.56 5.69 -16.26
N PHE A 174 -5.62 4.76 -16.12
CA PHE A 174 -4.20 5.11 -15.98
C PHE A 174 -3.40 5.00 -17.28
N THR A 175 -3.95 4.38 -18.32
CA THR A 175 -3.28 4.24 -19.63
C THR A 175 -3.75 5.23 -20.70
N SER A 176 -4.94 5.82 -20.56
CA SER A 176 -5.55 6.69 -21.59
C SER A 176 -4.93 8.09 -21.75
N LYS A 177 -3.90 8.42 -20.96
CA LYS A 177 -3.16 9.70 -21.04
C LYS A 177 -1.71 9.54 -21.53
N ARG A 178 -1.49 8.80 -22.61
CA ARG A 178 -0.20 8.83 -23.33
C ARG A 178 -0.39 9.27 -24.76
#